data_AF-A0A8X6K236-F1
#
_entry.id   AF-A0A8X6K236-F1
#
_cell.length_a   1.000
_cell.length_b   1.000
_cell.length_c   1.000
_cell.angle_alpha   90.00
_cell.angle_beta   90.00
_cell.angle_gamma   90.00
#
_symmetry.space_group_name_H-M   'P 1'
#
loop_
_entity.id
_entity.type
_entity.pdbx_description
1 polymer ?
#
loop_
_entity_poly.entity_id
_entity_poly.type
_entity_poly.pdbx_seq_one_letter_code
_entity_poly.pdbx_strand_id
1 'polypeptide(L)'
;MSVPAIRNCLRVVSQVVNLFRNHSNANKIFQETIQEHAPDSKKKRLLRLCDTRFIERHDSIIVFLEHFECIVMALEEITQRTWTISSTASTLHSASQKSEFLVSIVICEKSFSLNLPLSIFLQNKSSYLVSAVKYTNEVLSSLRQMRETANDTFTEIFQVASKFSANLFDYELQAPRVTSRQKSSANPQTTSNEEYFRVTTFIPCIDTLIQNLTDRFIKNEDILSSFQLLLPGYAC
;
A
#
# COMPACT_ATOMS: atom_id res chain seq x y z
N MET A 1 -0.33 -9.43 -3.43
CA MET A 1 1.09 -9.07 -3.26
C MET A 1 1.73 -10.09 -2.33
N SER A 2 2.77 -10.78 -2.80
CA SER A 2 3.42 -11.88 -2.09
C SER A 2 4.52 -11.44 -1.11
N VAL A 3 4.81 -10.13 -1.04
CA VAL A 3 5.85 -9.59 -0.15
C VAL A 3 5.32 -9.53 1.29
N PRO A 4 5.94 -10.22 2.27
CA PRO A 4 5.43 -10.30 3.64
C PRO A 4 5.23 -8.95 4.31
N ALA A 5 6.19 -8.02 4.19
CA ALA A 5 6.11 -6.68 4.77
C ALA A 5 4.90 -5.90 4.25
N ILE A 6 4.67 -5.91 2.93
CA ILE A 6 3.50 -5.28 2.31
C ILE A 6 2.19 -5.92 2.79
N ARG A 7 2.11 -7.26 2.82
CA ARG A 7 0.92 -7.96 3.31
C ARG A 7 0.64 -7.63 4.78
N ASN A 8 1.67 -7.60 5.63
CA ASN A 8 1.55 -7.28 7.04
C ASN A 8 1.08 -5.82 7.23
N CYS A 9 1.64 -4.88 6.47
CA CYS A 9 1.23 -3.49 6.45
C CYS A 9 -0.26 -3.34 6.14
N LEU A 10 -0.74 -3.94 5.05
CA LEU A 10 -2.14 -3.84 4.66
C LEU A 10 -3.09 -4.52 5.65
N ARG A 11 -2.64 -5.57 6.33
CA ARG A 11 -3.39 -6.18 7.44
C ARG A 11 -3.55 -5.20 8.61
N VAL A 12 -2.48 -4.49 8.99
CA VAL A 12 -2.54 -3.46 10.03
C VAL A 12 -3.49 -2.34 9.63
N VAL A 13 -3.40 -1.83 8.39
CA VAL A 13 -4.33 -0.82 7.87
C VAL A 13 -5.78 -1.31 7.99
N SER A 14 -6.07 -2.53 7.52
CA SER A 14 -7.41 -3.11 7.61
C SER A 14 -7.91 -3.24 9.05
N GLN A 15 -7.05 -3.65 9.99
CA GLN A 15 -7.40 -3.76 11.41
C GLN A 15 -7.68 -2.41 12.06
N VAL A 16 -6.85 -1.39 11.78
CA VAL A 16 -7.06 -0.02 12.27
C VAL A 16 -8.38 0.54 11.73
N VAL A 17 -8.63 0.40 10.42
CA VAL A 17 -9.88 0.83 9.81
C VAL A 17 -11.07 0.13 10.46
N ASN A 18 -11.00 -1.18 10.67
CA ASN A 18 -12.07 -1.94 11.30
C ASN A 18 -12.31 -1.51 12.75
N LEU A 19 -11.24 -1.22 13.52
CA LEU A 19 -11.35 -0.72 14.89
C LEU A 19 -12.19 0.57 14.92
N PHE A 20 -11.81 1.57 14.14
CA PHE A 20 -12.51 2.87 14.12
C PHE A 20 -13.89 2.81 13.47
N ARG A 21 -14.15 1.84 12.57
CA ARG A 21 -15.47 1.72 11.92
C ARG A 21 -16.47 0.91 12.71
N ASN A 22 -16.03 -0.07 13.49
CA ASN A 22 -16.92 -1.02 14.16
C ASN A 22 -17.12 -0.72 15.65
N HIS A 23 -16.29 0.11 16.26
CA HIS A 23 -16.44 0.50 17.67
C HIS A 23 -16.79 1.99 17.79
N SER A 24 -17.99 2.28 18.30
CA SER A 24 -18.52 3.65 18.43
C SER A 24 -17.60 4.56 19.24
N ASN A 25 -17.08 4.06 20.37
CA ASN A 25 -16.18 4.82 21.23
C ASN A 25 -14.85 5.15 20.54
N ALA A 26 -14.25 4.21 19.82
CA ALA A 26 -13.04 4.45 19.05
C ALA A 26 -13.28 5.44 17.91
N ASN A 27 -14.40 5.30 17.20
CA ASN A 27 -14.80 6.25 16.16
C ASN A 27 -14.93 7.66 16.72
N LYS A 28 -15.58 7.81 17.87
CA LYS A 28 -15.77 9.11 18.52
C LYS A 28 -14.43 9.80 18.79
N ILE A 29 -13.48 9.11 19.43
CA ILE A 29 -12.13 9.64 19.65
C ILE A 29 -11.49 10.05 18.33
N PHE A 30 -11.53 9.18 17.30
CA PHE A 30 -10.94 9.49 16.00
C PHE A 30 -11.58 10.73 15.33
N GLN A 31 -12.90 10.91 15.43
CA GLN A 31 -13.57 12.12 14.92
C GLN A 31 -13.15 13.38 15.69
N GLU A 32 -13.04 13.30 17.01
CA GLU A 32 -12.58 14.39 17.87
C GLU A 32 -11.14 14.79 17.49
N THR A 33 -10.25 13.81 17.31
CA THR A 33 -8.87 14.06 16.86
C THR A 33 -8.82 14.72 15.48
N ILE A 34 -9.65 14.28 14.52
CA ILE A 34 -9.74 14.95 13.20
C ILE A 34 -10.24 16.37 13.35
N GLN A 35 -11.23 16.63 14.20
CA GLN A 35 -11.75 17.99 14.39
C GLN A 35 -10.70 18.94 14.97
N GLU A 36 -9.85 18.45 15.86
CA GLU A 36 -8.81 19.23 16.52
C GLU A 36 -7.58 19.44 15.61
N HIS A 37 -7.10 18.40 14.93
CA HIS A 37 -5.81 18.42 14.22
C HIS A 37 -5.96 18.55 12.68
N ALA A 38 -7.13 18.26 12.14
CA ALA A 38 -7.42 18.35 10.70
C ALA A 38 -8.85 18.87 10.42
N PRO A 39 -9.24 20.05 10.97
CA PRO A 39 -10.60 20.57 10.87
C PRO A 39 -11.07 20.73 9.41
N ASP A 40 -10.16 21.14 8.52
CA ASP A 40 -10.44 21.38 7.09
C ASP A 40 -10.48 20.12 6.24
N SER A 41 -10.14 18.95 6.79
CA SER A 41 -10.19 17.69 6.05
C SER A 41 -11.61 17.39 5.58
N LYS A 42 -11.78 17.19 4.27
CA LYS A 42 -13.07 16.83 3.65
C LYS A 42 -13.47 15.39 3.96
N LYS A 43 -12.51 14.51 4.26
CA LYS A 43 -12.74 13.08 4.44
C LYS A 43 -12.72 12.71 5.92
N LYS A 44 -13.88 12.78 6.57
CA LYS A 44 -13.97 12.48 8.01
C LYS A 44 -13.98 10.99 8.36
N ARG A 45 -13.90 10.08 7.37
CA ARG A 45 -14.04 8.62 7.60
C ARG A 45 -13.00 7.84 6.83
N LEU A 46 -12.39 6.88 7.51
CA LEU A 46 -11.52 5.89 6.85
C LEU A 46 -12.34 4.98 5.94
N LEU A 47 -11.79 4.66 4.77
CA LEU A 47 -12.39 3.72 3.82
C LEU A 47 -11.93 2.30 4.15
N ARG A 48 -12.79 1.30 3.92
CA ARG A 48 -12.42 -0.11 4.10
C ARG A 48 -11.46 -0.51 2.98
N LEU A 49 -10.40 -1.24 3.33
CA LEU A 49 -9.59 -1.92 2.34
C LEU A 49 -10.43 -2.97 1.62
N CYS A 50 -10.49 -2.88 0.29
CA CYS A 50 -11.11 -3.90 -0.54
C CYS A 50 -10.03 -4.78 -1.15
N ASP A 51 -10.07 -6.09 -0.89
CA ASP A 51 -9.03 -7.00 -1.37
C ASP A 51 -9.04 -7.15 -2.90
N THR A 52 -10.23 -7.11 -3.50
CA THR A 52 -10.46 -7.43 -4.91
C THR A 52 -10.67 -6.21 -5.80
N ARG A 53 -10.92 -5.02 -5.23
CA ARG A 53 -11.14 -3.78 -6.00
C ARG A 53 -9.97 -2.83 -5.83
N PHE A 54 -9.10 -2.80 -6.84
CA PHE A 54 -7.85 -2.04 -6.83
C PHE A 54 -8.03 -0.52 -6.63
N ILE A 55 -9.08 0.08 -7.20
CA ILE A 55 -9.38 1.51 -7.02
C ILE A 55 -9.70 1.82 -5.56
N GLU A 56 -10.68 1.11 -4.98
CA GLU A 56 -11.09 1.34 -3.59
C GLU A 56 -9.95 1.07 -2.60
N ARG A 57 -9.07 0.11 -2.93
CA ARG A 57 -7.86 -0.17 -2.16
C ARG A 57 -6.88 1.00 -2.21
N HIS A 58 -6.68 1.61 -3.37
CA HIS A 58 -5.85 2.81 -3.53
C HIS A 58 -6.43 3.99 -2.74
N ASP A 59 -7.72 4.27 -2.92
CA ASP A 59 -8.42 5.32 -2.17
C ASP A 59 -8.29 5.11 -0.66
N SER A 60 -8.45 3.88 -0.18
CA SER A 60 -8.31 3.55 1.23
C SER A 60 -6.92 3.86 1.80
N ILE A 61 -5.86 3.65 1.03
CA ILE A 61 -4.49 3.96 1.46
C ILE A 61 -4.25 5.47 1.48
N ILE A 62 -4.75 6.20 0.47
CA ILE A 62 -4.66 7.67 0.45
C ILE A 62 -5.36 8.26 1.67
N VAL A 63 -6.62 7.85 1.94
CA VAL A 63 -7.37 8.36 3.08
C VAL A 63 -6.71 8.01 4.41
N PHE A 64 -6.10 6.83 4.50
CA PHE A 64 -5.36 6.41 5.68
C PHE A 64 -4.14 7.30 5.93
N LEU A 65 -3.33 7.56 4.88
CA LEU A 65 -2.15 8.42 4.98
C LEU A 65 -2.52 9.88 5.28
N GLU A 66 -3.60 10.39 4.68
CA GLU A 66 -4.15 11.73 4.94
C GLU A 66 -4.50 11.96 6.42
N HIS A 67 -4.88 10.90 7.14
CA HIS A 67 -5.25 10.97 8.56
C HIS A 67 -4.27 10.21 9.47
N PHE A 68 -3.05 9.92 9.00
CA PHE A 68 -2.17 9.01 9.73
C PHE A 68 -1.80 9.52 11.12
N GLU A 69 -1.55 10.82 11.25
CA GLU A 69 -1.32 11.48 12.54
C GLU A 69 -2.53 11.34 13.47
N CYS A 70 -3.73 11.68 13.01
CA CYS A 70 -4.95 11.52 13.81
C CYS A 70 -5.22 10.06 14.20
N ILE A 71 -4.90 9.11 13.33
CA ILE A 71 -5.02 7.67 13.60
C ILE A 71 -4.09 7.27 14.75
N VAL A 72 -2.83 7.71 14.72
CA VAL A 72 -1.83 7.40 15.73
C VAL A 72 -2.25 7.95 17.09
N MET A 73 -2.61 9.24 17.15
CA MET A 73 -3.05 9.89 18.39
C MET A 73 -4.30 9.23 18.97
N ALA A 74 -5.29 8.93 18.13
CA ALA A 74 -6.50 8.24 18.57
C ALA A 74 -6.21 6.82 19.09
N LEU A 75 -5.30 6.09 18.45
CA LEU A 75 -4.87 4.76 18.93
C LEU A 75 -4.19 4.89 20.29
N GLU A 76 -3.28 5.85 20.46
CA GLU A 76 -2.59 6.13 21.72
C GLU A 76 -3.57 6.43 22.85
N GLU A 77 -4.54 7.32 22.61
CA GLU A 77 -5.55 7.65 23.61
C GLU A 77 -6.38 6.42 24.02
N ILE A 78 -6.79 5.58 23.06
CA ILE A 78 -7.54 4.35 23.34
C ILE A 78 -6.71 3.39 24.22
N THR A 79 -5.38 3.37 24.09
CA THR A 79 -4.52 2.53 24.93
C THR A 79 -4.61 2.88 26.42
N GLN A 80 -4.90 4.15 26.73
CA GLN A 80 -5.01 4.65 28.11
C GLN A 80 -6.40 4.40 28.71
N ARG A 81 -7.38 3.96 27.90
CA ARG A 81 -8.74 3.65 28.34
C ARG A 81 -8.82 2.24 28.92
N THR A 82 -9.86 1.97 29.70
CA THR A 82 -10.19 0.64 30.25
C THR A 82 -11.26 -0.06 29.40
N TRP A 83 -11.09 -0.07 28.08
CA TRP A 83 -12.02 -0.71 27.15
C TRP A 83 -11.52 -2.08 26.71
N THR A 84 -12.42 -2.96 26.29
CA THR A 84 -12.08 -4.28 25.75
C THR A 84 -11.19 -4.20 24.51
N ILE A 85 -11.22 -3.08 23.79
CA ILE A 85 -10.42 -2.82 22.60
C ILE A 85 -9.04 -2.23 22.88
N SER A 86 -8.72 -1.83 24.12
CA SER A 86 -7.49 -1.12 24.46
C SER A 86 -6.23 -1.94 24.20
N SER A 87 -6.27 -3.26 24.43
CA SER A 87 -5.16 -4.18 24.07
C SER A 87 -4.94 -4.29 22.56
N THR A 88 -6.03 -4.29 21.79
CA THR A 88 -5.99 -4.29 20.32
C THR A 88 -5.42 -2.96 19.82
N ALA A 89 -5.88 -1.84 20.36
CA ALA A 89 -5.37 -0.52 20.03
C ALA A 89 -3.88 -0.40 20.35
N SER A 90 -3.41 -0.91 21.49
CA SER A 90 -1.99 -0.93 21.84
C SER A 90 -1.16 -1.72 20.83
N THR A 91 -1.63 -2.90 20.43
CA THR A 91 -0.97 -3.71 19.40
C THR A 91 -0.89 -2.98 18.06
N LEU A 92 -1.98 -2.32 17.65
CA LEU A 92 -2.05 -1.57 16.39
C LEU A 92 -1.24 -0.27 16.42
N HIS A 93 -1.19 0.41 17.56
CA HIS A 93 -0.37 1.58 17.80
C HIS A 93 1.11 1.22 17.60
N SER A 94 1.60 0.22 18.34
CA SER A 94 2.98 -0.26 18.20
C SER A 94 3.28 -0.81 16.80
N ALA A 95 2.31 -1.41 16.11
CA ALA A 95 2.51 -1.89 14.74
C ALA A 95 2.64 -0.76 13.72
N SER A 96 1.84 0.31 13.87
CA SER A 96 1.82 1.48 12.98
C SER A 96 3.09 2.32 13.09
N GLN A 97 3.78 2.23 14.23
CA GLN A 97 5.05 2.91 14.48
C GLN A 97 6.27 2.16 13.92
N LYS A 98 6.13 0.92 13.43
CA LYS A 98 7.31 0.16 12.97
C LYS A 98 7.87 0.73 11.68
N SER A 99 9.19 0.81 11.56
CA SER A 99 9.85 1.21 10.30
C SER A 99 9.41 0.38 9.11
N GLU A 100 9.24 -0.94 9.27
CA GLU A 100 8.71 -1.82 8.22
C GLU A 100 7.30 -1.38 7.77
N PHE A 101 6.43 -0.97 8.70
CA PHE A 101 5.09 -0.49 8.38
C PHE A 101 5.15 0.84 7.62
N LEU A 102 5.90 1.82 8.14
CA LEU A 102 6.03 3.17 7.55
C LEU A 102 6.58 3.12 6.13
N VAL A 103 7.63 2.33 5.89
CA VAL A 103 8.17 2.16 4.55
C VAL A 103 7.16 1.44 3.66
N SER A 104 6.55 0.36 4.15
CA SER A 104 5.60 -0.45 3.37
C SER A 104 4.36 0.33 2.94
N ILE A 105 3.83 1.23 3.79
CA ILE A 105 2.62 1.99 3.45
C ILE A 105 2.88 3.03 2.35
N VAL A 106 4.06 3.66 2.36
CA VAL A 106 4.48 4.60 1.31
C VAL A 106 4.74 3.85 0.00
N ILE A 107 5.37 2.67 0.05
CA ILE A 107 5.50 1.79 -1.13
C ILE A 107 4.12 1.44 -1.70
N CYS A 108 3.15 1.09 -0.84
CA CYS A 108 1.79 0.76 -1.28
C CYS A 108 1.13 1.92 -2.00
N GLU A 109 1.20 3.13 -1.44
CA GLU A 109 0.66 4.35 -2.06
C GLU A 109 1.25 4.54 -3.47
N LYS A 110 2.58 4.60 -3.58
CA LYS A 110 3.27 4.83 -4.85
C LYS A 110 2.92 3.76 -5.89
N SER A 111 2.93 2.50 -5.48
CA SER A 111 2.67 1.36 -6.36
C SER A 111 1.22 1.29 -6.83
N PHE A 112 0.27 1.65 -5.97
CA PHE A 112 -1.14 1.68 -6.33
C PHE A 112 -1.49 2.88 -7.22
N SER A 113 -0.86 4.04 -6.98
CA SER A 113 -1.01 5.23 -7.83
C SER A 113 -0.64 4.94 -9.30
N LEU A 114 0.40 4.13 -9.56
CA LEU A 114 0.75 3.70 -10.93
C LEU A 114 -0.29 2.80 -11.60
N ASN A 115 -0.97 1.96 -10.82
CA ASN A 115 -1.96 1.00 -11.33
C ASN A 115 -3.37 1.59 -11.44
N LEU A 116 -3.59 2.79 -10.89
CA LEU A 116 -4.90 3.43 -10.84
C LEU A 116 -5.50 3.66 -12.24
N PRO A 117 -4.77 4.23 -13.23
CA PRO A 117 -5.34 4.47 -14.56
C PRO A 117 -5.84 3.20 -15.23
N LEU A 118 -5.06 2.11 -15.16
CA LEU A 118 -5.46 0.80 -15.68
C LEU A 118 -6.67 0.25 -14.92
N SER A 119 -6.71 0.42 -13.60
CA SER A 119 -7.84 -0.04 -12.78
C SER A 119 -9.14 0.69 -13.14
N ILE A 120 -9.09 1.99 -13.40
CA ILE A 120 -10.21 2.80 -13.89
C ILE A 120 -10.64 2.32 -15.27
N PHE A 121 -9.67 2.14 -16.18
CA PHE A 121 -9.93 1.68 -17.53
C PHE A 121 -10.67 0.33 -17.55
N LEU A 122 -10.19 -0.64 -16.77
CA LEU A 122 -10.76 -1.99 -16.71
C LEU A 122 -12.16 -2.04 -16.08
N GLN A 123 -12.57 -1.03 -15.30
CA GLN A 123 -13.89 -0.96 -14.69
C GLN A 123 -14.94 -0.28 -15.59
N ASN A 124 -14.51 0.31 -16.72
CA ASN A 124 -15.44 0.89 -17.69
C ASN A 124 -16.18 -0.22 -18.46
N LYS A 125 -17.51 -0.07 -18.54
CA LYS A 125 -18.44 -1.05 -19.14
C LYS A 125 -18.21 -1.31 -20.64
N SER A 126 -17.51 -0.42 -21.33
CA SER A 126 -17.22 -0.49 -22.77
C SER A 126 -15.73 -0.72 -23.06
N SER A 127 -14.99 -1.34 -22.14
CA SER A 127 -13.54 -1.56 -22.31
C SER A 127 -13.26 -2.60 -23.40
N TYR A 128 -12.64 -2.15 -24.50
CA TYR A 128 -12.15 -3.03 -25.55
C TYR A 128 -10.89 -3.75 -25.09
N LEU A 129 -10.84 -5.04 -25.35
CA LEU A 129 -9.79 -5.91 -24.84
C LEU A 129 -8.39 -5.54 -25.38
N VAL A 130 -8.29 -5.15 -26.66
CA VAL A 130 -7.02 -4.67 -27.25
C VAL A 130 -6.55 -3.37 -26.59
N SER A 131 -7.46 -2.46 -26.28
CA SER A 131 -7.13 -1.25 -25.53
C SER A 131 -6.66 -1.58 -24.12
N ALA A 132 -7.24 -2.60 -23.47
CA ALA A 132 -6.78 -3.07 -22.15
C ALA A 132 -5.34 -3.59 -22.19
N VAL A 133 -4.97 -4.36 -23.21
CA VAL A 133 -3.60 -4.85 -23.43
C VAL A 133 -2.65 -3.68 -23.65
N LYS A 134 -3.03 -2.71 -24.51
CA LYS A 134 -2.24 -1.48 -24.72
C LYS A 134 -1.98 -0.72 -23.42
N TYR A 135 -3.01 -0.42 -22.64
CA TYR A 135 -2.86 0.27 -21.35
C TYR A 135 -2.05 -0.55 -20.34
N THR A 136 -2.16 -1.87 -20.37
CA THR A 136 -1.35 -2.74 -19.52
C THR A 136 0.13 -2.64 -19.89
N ASN A 137 0.47 -2.61 -21.18
CA ASN A 137 1.85 -2.40 -21.65
C ASN A 137 2.42 -1.03 -21.25
N GLU A 138 1.59 0.02 -21.24
CA GLU A 138 1.99 1.34 -20.74
C GLU A 138 2.33 1.29 -19.23
N VAL A 139 1.46 0.69 -18.41
CA VAL A 139 1.72 0.52 -16.97
C VAL A 139 2.94 -0.37 -16.71
N LEU A 140 3.11 -1.45 -17.47
CA LEU A 140 4.27 -2.33 -17.37
C LEU A 140 5.57 -1.57 -17.71
N SER A 141 5.55 -0.72 -18.72
CA SER A 141 6.68 0.15 -19.06
C SER A 141 7.03 1.07 -17.88
N SER A 142 6.04 1.72 -17.26
CA SER A 142 6.27 2.56 -16.07
C SER A 142 6.82 1.78 -14.88
N LEU A 143 6.32 0.56 -14.62
CA LEU A 143 6.82 -0.29 -13.54
C LEU A 143 8.25 -0.77 -13.80
N ARG A 144 8.58 -1.13 -15.04
CA ARG A 144 9.95 -1.51 -15.44
C ARG A 144 10.92 -0.34 -15.30
N GLN A 145 10.51 0.85 -15.73
CA GLN A 145 11.30 2.06 -15.52
C GLN A 145 11.54 2.31 -14.03
N MET A 146 10.49 2.23 -13.19
CA MET A 146 10.62 2.34 -11.74
C MET A 146 11.55 1.27 -11.14
N ARG A 147 11.59 0.07 -11.74
CA ARG A 147 12.48 -1.02 -11.33
C ARG A 147 13.94 -0.77 -11.73
N GLU A 148 14.17 -0.15 -12.88
CA GLU A 148 15.50 0.27 -13.38
C GLU A 148 16.04 1.45 -12.57
N THR A 149 15.21 2.46 -12.28
CA THR A 149 15.54 3.62 -11.46
C THR A 149 15.19 3.41 -9.98
N ALA A 150 15.27 2.15 -9.51
CA ALA A 150 14.82 1.77 -8.18
C ALA A 150 15.60 2.43 -7.05
N ASN A 151 16.84 2.86 -7.28
CA ASN A 151 17.61 3.62 -6.30
C ASN A 151 16.95 4.98 -6.06
N ASP A 152 16.89 5.81 -7.09
CA ASP A 152 16.37 7.18 -7.01
C ASP A 152 14.90 7.19 -6.56
N THR A 153 14.08 6.30 -7.14
CA THR A 153 12.67 6.20 -6.77
C THR A 153 12.50 5.79 -5.30
N PHE A 154 13.35 4.89 -4.81
CA PHE A 154 13.25 4.46 -3.43
C PHE A 154 13.78 5.51 -2.46
N THR A 155 14.77 6.32 -2.84
CA THR A 155 15.23 7.45 -2.02
C THR A 155 14.09 8.42 -1.71
N GLU A 156 13.26 8.77 -2.70
CA GLU A 156 12.07 9.60 -2.46
C GLU A 156 11.08 8.94 -1.48
N ILE A 157 10.80 7.65 -1.67
CA ILE A 157 9.91 6.85 -0.81
C ILE A 157 10.45 6.82 0.63
N PHE A 158 11.75 6.58 0.79
CA PHE A 158 12.40 6.47 2.09
C PHE A 158 12.42 7.82 2.82
N GLN A 159 12.64 8.92 2.10
CA GLN A 159 12.54 10.27 2.67
C GLN A 159 11.13 10.58 3.19
N VAL A 160 10.07 10.22 2.46
CA VAL A 160 8.69 10.40 2.92
C VAL A 160 8.42 9.56 4.17
N ALA A 161 8.84 8.29 4.18
CA ALA A 161 8.70 7.42 5.34
C ALA A 161 9.49 7.94 6.56
N SER A 162 10.67 8.52 6.33
CA SER A 162 11.53 9.10 7.38
C SER A 162 10.92 10.36 7.99
N LYS A 163 10.21 11.16 7.18
CA LYS A 163 9.44 12.31 7.70
C LYS A 163 8.34 11.86 8.66
N PHE A 164 7.64 10.76 8.35
CA PHE A 164 6.65 10.21 9.29
C PHE A 164 7.31 9.77 10.61
N SER A 165 8.45 9.07 10.57
CA SER A 165 9.09 8.61 11.80
C SER A 165 9.68 9.75 12.62
N ALA A 166 10.31 10.73 11.98
CA ALA A 166 10.87 11.89 12.66
C ALA A 166 9.77 12.77 13.28
N ASN A 167 8.74 13.13 12.51
CA ASN A 167 7.74 14.10 12.95
C ASN A 167 6.74 13.52 13.96
N LEU A 168 6.37 12.25 13.82
CA LEU A 168 5.33 11.65 14.67
C LEU A 168 5.89 10.86 15.86
N PHE A 169 7.14 10.37 15.77
CA PHE A 169 7.69 9.42 16.73
C PHE A 169 9.10 9.75 17.20
N ASP A 170 9.72 10.83 16.70
CA ASP A 170 11.06 11.30 17.07
C ASP A 170 12.15 10.22 16.97
N TYR A 171 12.15 9.44 15.87
CA TYR A 171 13.20 8.46 15.62
C TYR A 171 13.49 8.23 14.12
N GLU A 172 14.68 7.70 13.82
CA GLU A 172 15.11 7.35 12.47
C GLU A 172 14.71 5.92 12.08
N LEU A 173 14.30 5.71 10.83
CA LEU A 173 13.94 4.39 10.33
C LEU A 173 15.10 3.38 10.47
N GLN A 174 14.81 2.23 11.10
CA GLN A 174 15.79 1.16 11.32
C GLN A 174 15.37 -0.13 10.63
N ALA A 175 16.35 -0.81 10.02
CA ALA A 175 16.18 -2.19 9.59
C ALA A 175 15.98 -3.11 10.83
N PRO A 176 15.21 -4.21 10.72
CA PRO A 176 15.09 -5.19 11.78
C PRO A 176 16.46 -5.70 12.23
N ARG A 177 16.67 -5.82 13.55
CA ARG A 177 17.91 -6.38 14.11
C ARG A 177 18.10 -7.81 13.60
N VAL A 178 19.11 -8.01 12.76
CA VAL A 178 19.51 -9.34 12.27
C VAL A 178 20.22 -10.07 13.40
N THR A 179 19.50 -10.90 14.16
CA THR A 179 20.15 -11.89 15.04
C THR A 179 20.65 -13.05 14.17
N SER A 180 21.86 -13.57 14.41
CA SER A 180 22.55 -14.56 13.56
C SER A 180 21.87 -15.95 13.41
N ARG A 181 20.64 -16.12 13.91
CA ARG A 181 19.97 -17.41 14.06
C ARG A 181 18.86 -17.72 13.05
N GLN A 182 18.78 -17.01 11.92
CA GLN A 182 17.79 -17.31 10.88
C GLN A 182 18.36 -18.27 9.82
N LYS A 183 17.71 -19.43 9.65
CA LYS A 183 18.16 -20.55 8.79
C LYS A 183 17.50 -20.62 7.40
N SER A 184 16.75 -19.62 6.92
CA SER A 184 16.07 -19.76 5.61
C SER A 184 15.86 -18.49 4.78
N SER A 185 16.80 -17.54 4.81
CA SER A 185 16.90 -16.50 3.77
C SER A 185 18.30 -15.92 3.79
N ALA A 186 18.97 -15.84 2.65
CA ALA A 186 20.20 -15.07 2.51
C ALA A 186 19.89 -13.61 2.85
N ASN A 187 20.24 -13.15 4.04
CA ASN A 187 20.14 -11.74 4.36
C ASN A 187 21.15 -11.00 3.49
N PRO A 188 20.72 -10.05 2.63
CA PRO A 188 21.65 -9.27 1.86
C PRO A 188 22.54 -8.49 2.83
N GLN A 189 23.85 -8.49 2.59
CA GLN A 189 24.76 -7.59 3.30
C GLN A 189 24.51 -6.17 2.79
N THR A 190 23.56 -5.48 3.41
CA THR A 190 23.21 -4.10 3.06
C THR A 190 23.98 -3.11 3.92
N THR A 191 24.42 -2.02 3.32
CA THR A 191 25.26 -1.00 3.95
C THR A 191 24.46 0.08 4.69
N SER A 192 23.16 0.23 4.38
CA SER A 192 22.27 1.21 5.02
C SER A 192 20.85 0.66 5.25
N ASN A 193 20.10 1.32 6.14
CA ASN A 193 18.68 1.02 6.38
C ASN A 193 17.84 1.22 5.10
N GLU A 194 18.14 2.26 4.32
CA GLU A 194 17.50 2.51 3.03
C GLU A 194 17.75 1.35 2.06
N GLU A 195 19.01 0.92 1.91
CA GLU A 195 19.35 -0.20 1.04
C GLU A 195 18.65 -1.49 1.47
N TYR A 196 18.57 -1.75 2.78
CA TYR A 196 17.85 -2.89 3.33
C TYR A 196 16.39 -2.92 2.83
N PHE A 197 15.63 -1.85 3.03
CA PHE A 197 14.21 -1.82 2.66
C PHE A 197 14.01 -1.82 1.14
N ARG A 198 14.92 -1.19 0.39
CA ARG A 198 14.91 -1.19 -1.08
C ARG A 198 14.97 -2.63 -1.61
N VAL A 199 15.94 -3.41 -1.14
CA VAL A 199 16.21 -4.77 -1.61
C VAL A 199 15.19 -5.78 -1.09
N THR A 200 14.77 -5.66 0.17
CA THR A 200 13.90 -6.67 0.81
C THR A 200 12.41 -6.44 0.59
N THR A 201 12.00 -5.20 0.32
CA THR A 201 10.58 -4.82 0.27
C THR A 201 10.18 -4.17 -1.05
N PHE A 202 10.86 -3.09 -1.44
CA PHE A 202 10.45 -2.31 -2.62
C PHE A 202 10.65 -3.08 -3.92
N ILE A 203 11.87 -3.54 -4.20
CA ILE A 203 12.21 -4.31 -5.41
C ILE A 203 11.29 -5.53 -5.55
N PRO A 204 11.14 -6.42 -4.54
CA PRO A 204 10.23 -7.56 -4.63
C PRO A 204 8.77 -7.16 -4.85
N CYS A 205 8.33 -6.00 -4.34
CA CYS A 205 6.98 -5.50 -4.55
C CYS A 205 6.74 -5.15 -6.03
N ILE A 206 7.66 -4.38 -6.62
CA ILE A 206 7.58 -4.00 -8.03
C ILE A 206 7.69 -5.22 -8.94
N ASP A 207 8.63 -6.13 -8.67
CA ASP A 207 8.79 -7.37 -9.44
C ASP A 207 7.52 -8.22 -9.39
N THR A 208 6.88 -8.33 -8.22
CA THR A 208 5.59 -9.02 -8.06
C THR A 208 4.47 -8.34 -8.88
N LEU A 209 4.44 -7.01 -8.94
CA LEU A 209 3.42 -6.30 -9.72
C LEU A 209 3.61 -6.49 -11.23
N ILE A 210 4.86 -6.38 -11.71
CA ILE A 210 5.22 -6.66 -13.10
C ILE A 210 4.80 -8.09 -13.48
N GLN A 211 5.14 -9.07 -12.64
CA GLN A 211 4.80 -10.47 -12.88
C GLN A 211 3.29 -10.68 -12.96
N ASN A 212 2.52 -10.14 -12.00
CA ASN A 212 1.07 -10.29 -11.98
C ASN A 212 0.38 -9.68 -13.21
N LEU A 213 0.82 -8.50 -13.65
CA LEU A 213 0.25 -7.87 -14.85
C LEU A 213 0.62 -8.62 -16.12
N THR A 214 1.89 -9.03 -16.23
CA THR A 214 2.38 -9.83 -17.36
C THR A 214 1.62 -11.15 -17.48
N ASP A 215 1.44 -11.85 -16.37
CA ASP A 215 0.74 -13.14 -16.35
C ASP A 215 -0.73 -13.02 -16.70
N ARG A 216 -1.37 -11.93 -16.30
CA ARG A 216 -2.82 -11.75 -16.48
C ARG A 216 -3.19 -11.25 -17.86
N PHE A 217 -2.39 -10.36 -18.45
CA PHE A 217 -2.77 -9.65 -19.68
C PHE A 217 -1.89 -9.97 -20.88
N ILE A 218 -0.62 -10.34 -20.67
CA ILE A 218 0.34 -10.47 -21.76
C ILE A 218 0.56 -11.93 -22.17
N LYS A 219 0.62 -12.85 -21.20
CA LYS A 219 0.81 -14.29 -21.50
C LYS A 219 -0.23 -14.89 -22.45
N ASN A 220 -1.41 -14.27 -22.57
CA ASN A 220 -2.49 -14.73 -23.43
C ASN A 220 -2.80 -13.75 -24.58
N GLU A 221 -1.91 -12.79 -24.87
CA GLU A 221 -2.15 -11.75 -25.89
C GLU A 221 -2.48 -12.33 -27.28
N ASP A 222 -1.82 -13.42 -27.66
CA ASP A 222 -2.04 -14.09 -28.94
C ASP A 222 -3.46 -14.70 -29.03
N ILE A 223 -3.93 -15.31 -27.94
CA ILE A 223 -5.27 -15.89 -27.81
C ILE A 223 -6.31 -14.76 -27.87
N LEU A 224 -6.04 -13.66 -27.18
CA LEU A 224 -6.92 -12.50 -27.11
C LEU A 224 -7.10 -11.82 -28.48
N SER A 225 -6.05 -11.77 -29.28
CA SER A 225 -6.09 -11.30 -30.67
C SER A 225 -6.99 -12.18 -31.54
N SER A 226 -7.00 -13.50 -31.30
CA SER A 226 -7.88 -14.42 -32.03
C SER A 226 -9.37 -14.22 -31.71
N PHE A 227 -9.72 -13.72 -30.51
CA PHE A 227 -11.10 -13.43 -30.11
C PHE A 227 -11.67 -12.16 -30.77
N GLN A 228 -10.85 -11.25 -31.31
CA GLN A 228 -11.37 -10.12 -32.08
C GLN A 228 -12.16 -10.55 -33.32
N LEU A 229 -11.80 -11.69 -33.91
CA LEU A 229 -12.51 -12.27 -35.06
C LEU A 229 -13.94 -12.75 -34.71
N LEU A 230 -14.24 -12.91 -33.42
CA LEU A 230 -15.54 -13.35 -32.92
C LEU A 230 -16.47 -12.18 -32.53
N LEU A 231 -15.99 -10.94 -32.61
CA LEU A 231 -16.80 -9.76 -32.32
C LEU A 231 -17.62 -9.35 -33.56
N PRO A 232 -18.94 -9.10 -33.43
CA PRO A 232 -19.76 -8.65 -34.54
C PRO A 232 -19.28 -7.26 -34.97
N GLY A 233 -18.66 -7.18 -36.15
CA GLY A 233 -17.98 -6.00 -36.66
C GLY A 233 -16.63 -6.29 -37.34
N TYR A 234 -16.05 -7.47 -37.10
CA TYR A 234 -14.82 -7.94 -37.77
C TYR A 234 -15.02 -9.20 -38.64
N ALA A 235 -16.24 -9.71 -38.72
CA ALA A 235 -16.61 -10.70 -39.73
C ALA A 235 -16.77 -9.97 -41.08
N CYS A 236 -15.93 -10.35 -42.06
CA CYS A 236 -16.01 -9.91 -43.45
C CYS A 236 -17.40 -10.09 -44.07
#